data_AF-A0A2A2LFP1-F1
#
_entry.id   AF-A0A2A2LFP1-F1
#
_cell.length_a   1.000
_cell.length_b   1.000
_cell.length_c   1.000
_cell.angle_alpha   90.00
_cell.angle_beta   90.00
_cell.angle_gamma   90.00
#
_symmetry.space_group_name_H-M   'P 1'
#
loop_
_entity.id
_entity.type
_entity.pdbx_description
1 polymer ?
#
loop_
_entity_poly.entity_id
_entity_poly.type
_entity_poly.pdbx_seq_one_letter_code
_entity_poly.pdbx_strand_id
1 'polypeptide(L)'
;MDKFVEPIEDTATVAERVSKAIKEAHEAANVDDKLKLLEDAADILINNDQSAHLLDSFCEEMLEFVDNPQFTIKCFVVSFIQRACLRDPEVTKKAITTLSALLSIDRQYPGASRIIRRVIIACTNIYPSIIQWAVRKKTDLEAGACWEAFSILKGRILQLIDNDNEGVRTVTLKFLETIVLAQSPGPVRDDAASGMDTVTGCATQDTGTGCASQDTLTGGAAQDTL
;
A
#
# COMPACT_ATOMS: atom_id res chain seq x y z
N MET A 1 30.29 19.19 17.77
CA MET A 1 29.63 18.08 17.06
C MET A 1 28.90 18.70 15.88
N ASP A 2 29.65 18.93 14.81
CA ASP A 2 29.11 19.39 13.54
C ASP A 2 28.16 18.33 12.99
N LYS A 3 26.88 18.69 12.91
CA LYS A 3 25.95 17.94 12.08
C LYS A 3 26.37 18.20 10.64
N PHE A 4 26.97 17.19 10.02
CA PHE A 4 27.13 17.09 8.58
C PHE A 4 25.75 17.31 7.96
N VAL A 5 25.50 18.51 7.47
CA VAL A 5 24.38 18.80 6.57
C VAL A 5 24.88 18.28 5.22
N GLU A 6 24.40 17.11 4.81
CA GLU A 6 24.61 16.64 3.44
C GLU A 6 24.18 17.76 2.47
N PRO A 7 24.93 18.01 1.39
CA PRO A 7 24.51 19.01 0.41
C PRO A 7 23.16 18.57 -0.12
N ILE A 8 22.15 19.45 -0.01
CA ILE A 8 20.88 19.26 -0.71
C ILE A 8 21.25 19.21 -2.19
N GLU A 9 21.24 18.01 -2.77
CA GLU A 9 21.48 17.80 -4.20
C GLU A 9 20.48 18.68 -4.95
N ASP A 10 20.98 19.55 -5.83
CA ASP A 10 20.15 20.53 -6.52
C ASP A 10 19.06 19.81 -7.31
N THR A 11 17.79 20.15 -7.08
CA THR A 11 16.63 19.52 -7.72
C THR A 11 16.76 19.47 -9.25
N ALA A 12 17.45 20.45 -9.85
CA ALA A 12 17.75 20.45 -11.28
C ALA A 12 18.65 19.28 -11.70
N THR A 13 19.67 18.96 -10.89
CA THR A 13 20.58 17.83 -11.15
C THR A 13 19.88 16.49 -10.98
N VAL A 14 18.96 16.38 -10.01
CA VAL A 14 18.13 15.19 -9.80
C VAL A 14 17.17 14.97 -10.99
N ALA A 15 16.53 16.04 -11.46
CA ALA A 15 15.64 16.00 -12.63
C ALA A 15 16.38 15.56 -13.90
N GLU A 16 17.59 16.06 -14.14
CA GLU A 16 18.42 15.68 -15.28
C GLU A 16 18.78 14.18 -15.24
N ARG A 17 19.11 13.66 -14.04
CA ARG A 17 19.39 12.23 -13.84
C ARG A 17 18.18 11.35 -14.14
N VAL A 18 16.99 11.74 -13.68
CA VAL A 18 15.75 11.01 -13.98
C VAL A 18 15.46 11.03 -15.48
N SER A 19 15.49 12.22 -16.09
CA SER A 19 15.25 12.39 -17.52
C SER A 19 16.21 11.55 -18.37
N LYS A 20 17.50 11.54 -18.00
CA LYS A 20 18.50 10.71 -18.65
C LYS A 20 18.20 9.22 -18.50
N ALA A 21 17.87 8.75 -17.31
CA ALA A 21 17.56 7.34 -17.06
C ALA A 21 16.32 6.88 -17.85
N ILE A 22 15.26 7.69 -17.89
CA ILE A 22 14.05 7.41 -18.69
C ILE A 22 14.37 7.33 -20.18
N LYS A 23 15.17 8.28 -20.70
CA LYS A 23 15.59 8.29 -22.09
C LYS A 23 16.42 7.05 -22.45
N GLU A 24 17.41 6.72 -21.63
CA GLU A 24 18.23 5.52 -21.81
C GLU A 24 17.37 4.25 -21.73
N ALA A 25 16.35 4.23 -20.87
CA ALA A 25 15.40 3.13 -20.78
C ALA A 25 14.56 2.97 -22.06
N HIS A 26 14.17 4.06 -22.72
CA HIS A 26 13.50 3.96 -24.03
C HIS A 26 14.40 3.31 -25.09
N GLU A 27 15.67 3.73 -25.13
CA GLU A 27 16.67 3.26 -26.10
C GLU A 27 17.20 1.84 -25.80
N ALA A 28 17.10 1.38 -24.56
CA ALA A 28 17.54 0.05 -24.15
C ALA A 28 16.80 -1.06 -24.91
N ALA A 29 17.59 -1.91 -25.59
CA ALA A 29 17.08 -3.07 -26.33
C ALA A 29 16.76 -4.26 -25.41
N ASN A 30 17.53 -4.42 -24.32
CA ASN A 30 17.35 -5.49 -23.35
C ASN A 30 16.30 -5.10 -22.29
N VAL A 31 15.43 -6.05 -21.95
CA VAL A 31 14.36 -5.87 -20.96
C VAL A 31 14.91 -5.68 -19.54
N ASP A 32 15.96 -6.40 -19.17
CA ASP A 32 16.56 -6.34 -17.84
C ASP A 32 17.29 -5.01 -17.63
N ASP A 33 18.03 -4.53 -18.63
CA ASP A 33 18.67 -3.21 -18.59
C ASP A 33 17.62 -2.10 -18.50
N LYS A 34 16.53 -2.23 -19.27
CA LYS A 34 15.38 -1.31 -19.21
C LYS A 34 14.75 -1.30 -17.82
N LEU A 35 14.49 -2.47 -17.23
CA LEU A 35 13.95 -2.57 -15.88
C LEU A 35 14.87 -1.92 -14.85
N LYS A 36 16.18 -2.12 -14.96
CA LYS A 36 17.15 -1.52 -14.04
C LYS A 36 17.11 0.01 -14.12
N LEU A 37 17.17 0.58 -15.33
CA LEU A 37 17.11 2.02 -15.53
C LEU A 37 15.79 2.62 -15.01
N LEU A 38 14.69 1.91 -15.21
CA LEU A 38 13.37 2.32 -14.72
C LEU A 38 13.23 2.23 -13.19
N GLU A 39 13.79 1.20 -12.55
CA GLU A 39 13.83 1.10 -11.09
C GLU A 39 14.71 2.20 -10.48
N ASP A 40 15.87 2.50 -11.09
CA ASP A 40 16.74 3.60 -10.67
C ASP A 40 15.99 4.95 -10.76
N ALA A 41 15.27 5.19 -11.87
CA ALA A 41 14.44 6.39 -12.03
C ALA A 41 13.29 6.44 -11.01
N ALA A 42 12.59 5.32 -10.78
CA ALA A 42 11.52 5.23 -9.80
C ALA A 42 12.01 5.48 -8.37
N ASP A 43 13.18 4.95 -8.00
CA ASP A 43 13.76 5.17 -6.67
C ASP A 43 14.08 6.65 -6.43
N ILE A 44 14.63 7.33 -7.43
CA ILE A 44 14.89 8.78 -7.36
C ILE A 44 13.59 9.56 -7.20
N LEU A 45 12.58 9.27 -8.04
CA LEU A 45 11.29 9.97 -8.02
C LEU A 45 10.51 9.78 -6.71
N ILE A 46 10.60 8.59 -6.11
CA ILE A 46 9.82 8.25 -4.91
C ILE A 46 10.53 8.65 -3.62
N ASN A 47 11.85 8.46 -3.53
CA ASN A 47 12.59 8.59 -2.28
C ASN A 47 13.35 9.91 -2.14
N ASN A 48 13.83 10.49 -3.24
CA ASN A 48 14.68 11.69 -3.20
C ASN A 48 13.90 12.99 -3.37
N ASP A 49 12.70 12.95 -3.97
CA ASP A 49 11.88 14.14 -4.13
C ASP A 49 11.11 14.47 -2.83
N GLN A 50 11.61 15.49 -2.13
CA GLN A 50 11.01 15.99 -0.89
C GLN A 50 9.63 16.63 -1.11
N SER A 51 9.35 17.12 -2.33
CA SER A 51 8.19 17.95 -2.66
C SER A 51 7.15 17.27 -3.55
N ALA A 52 7.43 16.07 -4.07
CA ALA A 52 6.65 15.34 -5.06
C ALA A 52 6.46 16.06 -6.42
N HIS A 53 7.11 17.21 -6.65
CA HIS A 53 7.05 17.93 -7.91
C HIS A 53 7.72 17.18 -9.08
N LEU A 54 8.83 16.49 -8.83
CA LEU A 54 9.48 15.65 -9.85
C LEU A 54 8.59 14.46 -10.17
N LEU A 55 7.98 13.84 -9.15
CA LEU A 55 7.04 12.74 -9.39
C LEU A 55 5.89 13.19 -10.30
N ASP A 56 5.26 14.33 -10.03
CA ASP A 56 4.19 14.84 -10.89
C ASP A 56 4.68 15.13 -12.33
N SER A 57 5.88 15.70 -12.46
CA SER A 57 6.47 16.05 -13.76
C SER A 57 6.78 14.84 -14.64
N PHE A 58 7.37 13.79 -14.07
CA PHE A 58 7.84 12.61 -14.80
C PHE A 58 6.86 11.43 -14.77
N CYS A 59 5.73 11.55 -14.05
CA CYS A 59 4.79 10.44 -13.89
C CYS A 59 4.30 9.91 -15.24
N GLU A 60 3.91 10.79 -16.17
CA GLU A 60 3.34 10.38 -17.47
C GLU A 60 4.35 9.61 -18.30
N GLU A 61 5.59 10.09 -18.36
CA GLU A 61 6.71 9.43 -19.04
C GLU A 61 6.97 8.02 -18.48
N MET A 62 6.89 7.85 -17.16
CA MET A 62 6.99 6.53 -16.53
C MET A 62 5.80 5.62 -16.88
N LEU A 63 4.60 6.18 -17.05
CA LEU A 63 3.40 5.42 -17.43
C LEU A 63 3.39 5.00 -18.90
N GLU A 64 4.04 5.75 -19.80
CA GLU A 64 4.15 5.41 -21.23
C GLU A 64 4.79 4.04 -21.49
N PHE A 65 5.65 3.56 -20.57
CA PHE A 65 6.21 2.21 -20.64
C PHE A 65 5.16 1.10 -20.56
N VAL A 66 3.90 1.43 -20.21
CA VAL A 66 2.80 0.49 -20.29
C VAL A 66 2.61 -0.05 -21.70
N ASP A 67 2.95 0.67 -22.75
CA ASP A 67 2.79 0.21 -24.14
C ASP A 67 3.84 -0.83 -24.55
N ASN A 68 4.85 -1.06 -23.71
CA ASN A 68 5.84 -2.09 -23.98
C ASN A 68 5.19 -3.49 -24.09
N PRO A 69 5.59 -4.32 -25.08
CA PRO A 69 5.01 -5.64 -25.27
C PRO A 69 5.40 -6.65 -24.19
N GLN A 70 6.38 -6.36 -23.34
CA GLN A 70 6.82 -7.27 -22.29
C GLN A 70 6.00 -7.10 -21.02
N PHE A 71 5.38 -8.20 -20.56
CA PHE A 71 4.53 -8.17 -19.37
C PHE A 71 5.30 -7.78 -18.10
N THR A 72 6.62 -8.02 -18.05
CA THR A 72 7.50 -7.63 -16.94
C THR A 72 7.57 -6.11 -16.81
N ILE A 73 7.71 -5.38 -17.92
CA ILE A 73 7.68 -3.91 -17.94
C ILE A 73 6.29 -3.39 -17.51
N LYS A 74 5.19 -4.00 -18.00
CA LYS A 74 3.84 -3.65 -17.53
C LYS A 74 3.68 -3.88 -16.02
N CYS A 75 4.22 -4.98 -15.49
CA CYS A 75 4.22 -5.25 -14.05
C CYS A 75 5.06 -4.24 -13.26
N PHE A 76 6.19 -3.79 -13.82
CA PHE A 76 6.97 -2.69 -13.26
C PHE A 76 6.15 -1.40 -13.21
N VAL A 77 5.48 -0.98 -14.29
CA VAL A 77 4.65 0.24 -14.32
C VAL A 77 3.59 0.20 -13.23
N VAL A 78 2.92 -0.94 -13.03
CA VAL A 78 1.95 -1.11 -11.93
C VAL A 78 2.61 -1.02 -10.55
N SER A 79 3.84 -1.53 -10.42
CA SER A 79 4.64 -1.41 -9.19
C SER A 79 4.98 0.05 -8.88
N PHE A 80 5.39 0.79 -9.90
CA PHE A 80 5.67 2.22 -9.82
C PHE A 80 4.41 3.00 -9.43
N ILE A 81 3.26 2.76 -10.10
CA ILE A 81 1.98 3.38 -9.76
C ILE A 81 1.65 3.17 -8.28
N GLN A 82 1.80 1.95 -7.76
CA GLN A 82 1.54 1.67 -6.35
C GLN A 82 2.40 2.55 -5.43
N ARG A 83 3.71 2.61 -5.69
CA ARG A 83 4.66 3.41 -4.90
C ARG A 83 4.35 4.90 -5.01
N ALA A 84 4.05 5.38 -6.21
CA ALA A 84 3.72 6.77 -6.50
C ALA A 84 2.43 7.22 -5.80
N CYS A 85 1.35 6.44 -5.89
CA CYS A 85 0.09 6.74 -5.21
C CYS A 85 0.18 6.69 -3.68
N LEU A 86 1.08 5.86 -3.12
CA LEU A 86 1.35 5.87 -1.68
C LEU A 86 2.14 7.10 -1.25
N ARG A 87 3.00 7.63 -2.13
CA ARG A 87 3.78 8.85 -1.90
C ARG A 87 2.91 10.10 -2.03
N ASP A 88 2.18 10.20 -3.14
CA ASP A 88 1.23 11.27 -3.43
C ASP A 88 -0.06 10.69 -4.05
N PRO A 89 -1.18 10.66 -3.31
CA PRO A 89 -2.46 10.17 -3.82
C PRO A 89 -2.98 10.90 -5.07
N GLU A 90 -2.56 12.14 -5.34
CA GLU A 90 -2.96 12.91 -6.52
C GLU A 90 -2.52 12.22 -7.82
N VAL A 91 -1.44 11.43 -7.80
CA VAL A 91 -0.96 10.62 -8.93
C VAL A 91 -2.03 9.67 -9.47
N THR A 92 -2.99 9.27 -8.64
CA THR A 92 -4.11 8.40 -9.04
C THR A 92 -4.90 8.99 -10.21
N LYS A 93 -4.98 10.33 -10.32
CA LYS A 93 -5.63 11.02 -11.45
C LYS A 93 -5.00 10.66 -12.79
N LYS A 94 -3.66 10.53 -12.84
CA LYS A 94 -2.91 10.14 -14.04
C LYS A 94 -2.90 8.63 -14.26
N ALA A 95 -2.86 7.85 -13.18
CA ALA A 95 -2.65 6.40 -13.24
C ALA A 95 -3.94 5.55 -13.41
N ILE A 96 -5.12 6.09 -13.09
CA ILE A 96 -6.36 5.28 -12.99
C ILE A 96 -6.75 4.61 -14.32
N THR A 97 -6.53 5.31 -15.45
CA THR A 97 -6.79 4.77 -16.79
C THR A 97 -5.85 3.62 -17.10
N THR A 98 -4.56 3.75 -16.76
CA THR A 98 -3.55 2.71 -16.94
C THR A 98 -3.88 1.45 -16.14
N LEU A 99 -4.25 1.59 -14.86
CA LEU A 99 -4.67 0.46 -14.03
C LEU A 99 -5.91 -0.24 -14.60
N SER A 100 -6.89 0.55 -15.06
CA SER A 100 -8.13 0.01 -15.66
C SER A 100 -7.87 -0.74 -16.95
N ALA A 101 -7.01 -0.21 -17.82
CA ALA A 101 -6.63 -0.85 -19.08
C ALA A 101 -5.90 -2.18 -18.83
N LEU A 102 -4.96 -2.21 -17.89
CA LEU A 102 -4.20 -3.42 -17.55
C LEU A 102 -5.04 -4.49 -16.86
N LEU A 103 -6.06 -4.11 -16.08
CA LEU A 103 -7.01 -5.07 -15.51
C LEU A 103 -7.86 -5.75 -16.60
N SER A 104 -8.16 -5.02 -17.67
CA SER A 104 -8.96 -5.48 -18.81
C SER A 104 -8.11 -6.03 -19.97
N ILE A 105 -6.83 -6.34 -19.73
CA ILE A 105 -5.96 -6.91 -20.75
C ILE A 105 -6.51 -8.26 -21.25
N ASP A 106 -6.31 -8.54 -22.54
CA ASP A 106 -6.77 -9.78 -23.16
C ASP A 106 -6.25 -11.00 -22.37
N ARG A 107 -7.14 -11.96 -22.09
CA ARG A 107 -6.79 -13.18 -21.36
C ARG A 107 -5.74 -14.03 -22.08
N GLN A 108 -5.65 -13.92 -23.40
CA GLN A 108 -4.66 -14.59 -24.24
C GLN A 108 -3.31 -13.88 -24.25
N TYR A 109 -3.23 -12.66 -23.72
CA TYR A 109 -1.98 -11.91 -23.69
C TYR A 109 -0.94 -12.63 -22.81
N PRO A 110 0.32 -12.77 -23.27
CA PRO A 110 1.37 -13.43 -22.50
C PRO A 110 1.56 -12.77 -21.13
N GLY A 111 1.34 -13.52 -20.05
CA GLY A 111 1.46 -12.99 -18.69
C GLY A 111 0.26 -12.17 -18.20
N ALA A 112 -0.89 -12.20 -18.89
CA ALA A 112 -2.12 -11.52 -18.47
C ALA A 112 -2.46 -11.76 -16.99
N SER A 113 -2.41 -13.01 -16.53
CA SER A 113 -2.69 -13.34 -15.13
C SER A 113 -1.70 -12.69 -14.14
N ARG A 114 -0.43 -12.53 -14.52
CA ARG A 114 0.59 -11.85 -13.68
C ARG A 114 0.31 -10.36 -13.61
N ILE A 115 -0.03 -9.73 -14.73
CA ILE A 115 -0.40 -8.31 -14.80
C ILE A 115 -1.65 -8.05 -13.97
N ILE A 116 -2.73 -8.81 -14.19
CA ILE A 116 -3.99 -8.68 -13.45
C ILE A 116 -3.74 -8.82 -11.95
N ARG A 117 -3.00 -9.86 -11.52
CA ARG A 117 -2.64 -10.01 -10.10
C ARG A 117 -1.87 -8.79 -9.58
N ARG A 118 -0.91 -8.27 -10.35
CA ARG A 118 -0.12 -7.11 -9.96
C ARG A 118 -0.99 -5.86 -9.79
N VAL A 119 -1.97 -5.64 -10.68
CA VAL A 119 -2.94 -4.53 -10.60
C VAL A 119 -3.79 -4.66 -9.34
N ILE A 120 -4.32 -5.85 -9.04
CA ILE A 120 -5.14 -6.09 -7.85
C ILE A 120 -4.32 -5.85 -6.59
N ILE A 121 -3.08 -6.35 -6.54
CA ILE A 121 -2.17 -6.13 -5.41
C ILE A 121 -1.88 -4.62 -5.25
N ALA A 122 -1.60 -3.90 -6.32
CA ALA A 122 -1.39 -2.45 -6.27
C ALA A 122 -2.62 -1.73 -5.72
N CYS A 123 -3.81 -2.03 -6.25
CA CYS A 123 -5.08 -1.47 -5.79
C CYS A 123 -5.34 -1.77 -4.32
N THR A 124 -5.02 -2.98 -3.85
CA THR A 124 -5.12 -3.39 -2.44
C THR A 124 -4.27 -2.52 -1.54
N ASN A 125 -3.01 -2.27 -1.91
CA ASN A 125 -2.11 -1.48 -1.08
C ASN A 125 -2.48 0.01 -1.04
N ILE A 126 -2.93 0.57 -2.17
CA ILE A 126 -3.25 2.01 -2.25
C ILE A 126 -4.65 2.34 -1.72
N TYR A 127 -5.59 1.38 -1.68
CA TYR A 127 -7.00 1.63 -1.36
C TYR A 127 -7.22 2.47 -0.10
N PRO A 128 -6.62 2.18 1.07
CA PRO A 128 -6.85 2.95 2.28
C PRO A 128 -6.39 4.41 2.16
N SER A 129 -5.29 4.65 1.45
CA SER A 129 -4.77 5.99 1.18
C SER A 129 -5.71 6.77 0.25
N ILE A 130 -6.16 6.14 -0.84
CA ILE A 130 -7.00 6.78 -1.85
C ILE A 130 -8.37 7.14 -1.30
N ILE A 131 -9.02 6.25 -0.54
CA ILE A 131 -10.33 6.59 0.05
C ILE A 131 -10.21 7.72 1.07
N GLN A 132 -9.15 7.75 1.88
CA GLN A 132 -8.90 8.84 2.83
C GLN A 132 -8.67 10.17 2.11
N TRP A 133 -7.88 10.16 1.03
CA TRP A 133 -7.64 11.33 0.18
C TRP A 133 -8.94 11.84 -0.46
N ALA A 134 -9.73 10.94 -1.08
CA ALA A 134 -10.99 11.30 -1.73
C ALA A 134 -11.98 11.95 -0.77
N VAL A 135 -12.12 11.43 0.45
CA VAL A 135 -12.98 12.02 1.49
C VAL A 135 -12.49 13.41 1.91
N ARG A 136 -11.18 13.60 2.07
CA ARG A 136 -10.58 14.90 2.42
C ARG A 136 -10.76 15.94 1.30
N LYS A 137 -10.80 15.48 0.04
CA LYS A 137 -10.93 16.29 -1.17
C LYS A 137 -12.35 16.30 -1.74
N LYS A 138 -13.38 16.00 -0.95
CA LYS A 138 -14.78 15.86 -1.42
C LYS A 138 -15.38 17.04 -2.20
N THR A 139 -14.80 18.24 -2.09
CA THR A 139 -15.25 19.45 -2.83
C THR A 139 -14.51 19.67 -4.13
N ASP A 140 -13.43 18.92 -4.37
CA ASP A 140 -12.64 18.95 -5.59
C ASP A 140 -13.30 18.04 -6.64
N LEU A 141 -13.71 18.65 -7.76
CA LEU A 141 -14.40 17.96 -8.85
C LEU A 141 -13.52 16.91 -9.53
N GLU A 142 -12.21 17.18 -9.69
CA GLU A 142 -11.28 16.23 -10.29
C GLU A 142 -11.02 15.05 -9.35
N ALA A 143 -10.88 15.31 -8.06
CA ALA A 143 -10.76 14.26 -7.06
C ALA A 143 -12.03 13.40 -7.00
N GLY A 144 -13.21 14.01 -7.10
CA GLY A 144 -14.49 13.31 -7.19
C GLY A 144 -14.58 12.41 -8.43
N ALA A 145 -14.22 12.91 -9.61
CA ALA A 145 -14.19 12.13 -10.84
C ALA A 145 -13.17 10.97 -10.77
N CYS A 146 -12.00 11.21 -10.18
CA CYS A 146 -10.99 10.19 -9.96
C CYS A 146 -11.48 9.08 -9.01
N TRP A 147 -12.16 9.45 -7.92
CA TRP A 147 -12.75 8.49 -6.99
C TRP A 147 -13.87 7.66 -7.63
N GLU A 148 -14.68 8.25 -8.50
CA GLU A 148 -15.70 7.52 -9.26
C GLU A 148 -15.06 6.49 -10.21
N ALA A 149 -14.03 6.90 -10.95
CA ALA A 149 -13.25 6.00 -11.79
C ALA A 149 -12.61 4.86 -10.98
N PHE A 150 -12.06 5.17 -9.80
CA PHE A 150 -11.54 4.17 -8.87
C PHE A 150 -12.65 3.23 -8.35
N SER A 151 -13.83 3.74 -8.08
CA SER A 151 -14.98 2.94 -7.63
C SER A 151 -15.47 1.97 -8.70
N ILE A 152 -15.43 2.38 -9.98
CA ILE A 152 -15.67 1.49 -11.12
C ILE A 152 -14.58 0.41 -11.20
N LEU A 153 -13.30 0.78 -11.07
CA LEU A 153 -12.18 -0.16 -11.07
C LEU A 153 -12.32 -1.20 -9.93
N LYS A 154 -12.66 -0.74 -8.73
CA LYS A 154 -12.98 -1.59 -7.57
C LYS A 154 -14.07 -2.60 -7.92
N GLY A 155 -15.18 -2.17 -8.53
CA GLY A 155 -16.25 -3.06 -8.97
C GLY A 155 -15.77 -4.13 -9.96
N ARG A 156 -14.93 -3.75 -10.92
CA ARG A 156 -14.33 -4.68 -11.89
C ARG A 156 -13.39 -5.70 -11.23
N ILE A 157 -12.61 -5.29 -10.24
CA ILE A 157 -11.76 -6.22 -9.49
C ILE A 157 -12.62 -7.24 -8.74
N LEU A 158 -13.71 -6.82 -8.10
CA LEU A 158 -14.59 -7.73 -7.36
C LEU A 158 -15.26 -8.78 -8.26
N GLN A 159 -15.49 -8.48 -9.54
CA GLN A 159 -15.97 -9.46 -10.52
C GLN A 159 -14.96 -10.57 -10.84
N LEU A 160 -13.70 -10.44 -10.41
CA LEU A 160 -12.66 -11.46 -10.60
C LEU A 160 -12.61 -12.50 -9.47
N ILE A 161 -13.58 -12.50 -8.54
CA ILE A 161 -13.64 -13.49 -7.46
C ILE A 161 -13.83 -14.92 -7.99
N ASP A 162 -14.52 -15.06 -9.12
CA ASP A 162 -14.76 -16.34 -9.81
C ASP A 162 -13.83 -16.55 -11.02
N ASN A 163 -12.70 -15.85 -11.09
CA ASN A 163 -11.76 -16.00 -12.21
C ASN A 163 -11.17 -17.42 -12.30
N ASP A 164 -10.93 -17.94 -13.50
CA ASP A 164 -10.38 -19.28 -13.70
C ASP A 164 -8.99 -19.45 -13.07
N ASN A 165 -8.20 -18.37 -13.00
CA ASN A 165 -6.88 -18.38 -12.38
C ASN A 165 -6.98 -18.26 -10.85
N GLU A 166 -6.59 -19.31 -10.13
CA GLU A 166 -6.60 -19.35 -8.66
C GLU A 166 -5.80 -18.21 -8.01
N GLY A 167 -4.64 -17.86 -8.59
CA GLY A 167 -3.83 -16.76 -8.10
C GLY A 167 -4.56 -15.41 -8.20
N VAL A 168 -5.36 -15.20 -9.25
CA VAL A 168 -6.21 -14.00 -9.39
C VAL A 168 -7.29 -14.00 -8.33
N ARG A 169 -8.02 -15.11 -8.15
CA ARG A 169 -9.06 -15.21 -7.09
C ARG A 169 -8.50 -14.91 -5.70
N THR A 170 -7.33 -15.45 -5.39
CA THR A 170 -6.66 -15.28 -4.10
C THR A 170 -6.38 -13.81 -3.79
N VAL A 171 -5.81 -13.06 -4.75
CA VAL A 171 -5.54 -11.64 -4.53
C VAL A 171 -6.82 -10.79 -4.55
N THR A 172 -7.86 -11.19 -5.29
CA THR A 172 -9.17 -10.54 -5.24
C THR A 172 -9.80 -10.64 -3.84
N LEU A 173 -9.70 -11.79 -3.17
CA LEU A 173 -10.17 -11.95 -1.80
C LEU A 173 -9.43 -11.02 -0.82
N LYS A 174 -8.11 -10.85 -1.00
CA LYS A 174 -7.31 -9.89 -0.21
C LYS A 174 -7.69 -8.44 -0.46
N PHE A 175 -8.05 -8.10 -1.69
CA PHE A 175 -8.59 -6.79 -2.01
C PHE A 175 -9.94 -6.55 -1.30
N LEU A 176 -10.85 -7.53 -1.34
CA LEU A 176 -12.13 -7.48 -0.65
C LEU A 176 -11.96 -7.31 0.87
N GLU A 177 -11.07 -8.10 1.48
CA GLU A 177 -10.71 -7.97 2.91
C GLU A 177 -10.29 -6.53 3.24
N THR A 178 -9.43 -5.94 2.42
CA THR A 178 -8.95 -4.57 2.61
C THR A 178 -10.07 -3.53 2.47
N ILE A 179 -11.00 -3.72 1.53
CA ILE A 179 -12.17 -2.84 1.38
C ILE A 179 -13.04 -2.90 2.62
N VAL A 180 -13.37 -4.10 3.09
CA VAL A 180 -14.21 -4.31 4.27
C VAL A 180 -13.58 -3.60 5.48
N LEU A 181 -12.28 -3.77 5.70
CA LEU A 181 -11.56 -3.12 6.79
C LEU A 181 -11.54 -1.59 6.66
N ALA A 182 -11.29 -1.06 5.46
CA ALA A 182 -11.19 0.38 5.23
C ALA A 182 -12.54 1.11 5.24
N GLN A 183 -13.65 0.41 5.02
CA GLN A 183 -15.00 0.99 4.96
C GLN A 183 -15.89 0.63 6.16
N SER A 184 -15.41 -0.23 7.06
CA SER A 184 -16.10 -0.51 8.32
C SER A 184 -15.67 0.50 9.39
N PRO A 185 -16.57 0.87 10.32
CA PRO A 185 -16.17 1.61 11.51
C PRO A 185 -15.03 0.87 12.23
N GLY A 186 -14.00 1.61 12.65
CA GLY A 186 -12.99 1.06 13.53
C GLY A 186 -13.62 0.54 14.83
N PRO A 187 -12.94 -0.38 15.55
CA PRO A 187 -13.45 -0.86 16.83
C PRO A 187 -13.74 0.35 17.74
N VAL A 188 -14.95 0.38 18.31
CA VAL A 188 -15.34 1.40 19.28
C VAL A 188 -14.37 1.25 20.46
N ARG A 189 -13.45 2.20 20.58
CA ARG A 189 -12.64 2.35 21.79
C ARG A 189 -13.53 3.13 22.75
N ASP A 190 -13.98 2.48 23.81
CA ASP A 190 -14.70 3.16 24.89
C ASP A 190 -13.73 4.16 25.55
N ASP A 191 -13.66 5.39 25.04
CA ASP A 191 -12.94 6.51 25.66
C ASP A 191 -13.74 7.09 26.86
N ALA A 192 -14.46 6.23 27.58
CA ALA A 192 -15.22 6.54 28.79
C ALA A 192 -14.49 6.03 30.04
N ALA A 193 -13.24 6.46 30.23
CA ALA A 193 -12.54 6.35 31.52
C ALA A 193 -11.63 7.56 31.81
N SER A 194 -11.93 8.72 31.23
CA SER A 194 -11.38 10.02 31.66
C SER A 194 -12.45 10.76 32.47
N GLY A 195 -12.93 10.13 33.53
CA GLY A 195 -13.81 10.73 34.54
C GLY A 195 -13.00 10.99 35.80
N MET A 196 -12.68 12.26 36.00
CA MET A 196 -12.12 12.82 37.23
C MET A 196 -13.08 12.57 38.40
N ASP A 197 -12.73 11.69 39.35
CA ASP A 197 -13.34 11.69 40.68
C ASP A 197 -12.23 11.85 41.73
N THR A 198 -12.02 13.10 42.11
CA THR A 198 -11.42 13.46 43.39
C THR A 198 -12.56 13.62 44.39
N VAL A 199 -12.76 12.63 45.26
CA VAL A 199 -13.33 12.91 46.58
C VAL A 199 -12.89 11.89 47.64
N THR A 200 -12.15 12.45 48.58
CA THR A 200 -11.83 12.08 49.97
C THR A 200 -12.89 11.27 50.71
N GLY A 201 -12.49 10.25 51.50
CA GLY A 201 -13.36 9.73 52.54
C GLY A 201 -12.98 8.43 53.26
N CYS A 202 -12.13 8.57 54.28
CA CYS A 202 -12.11 7.78 55.53
C CYS A 202 -11.62 6.32 55.52
N ALA A 203 -10.49 6.13 56.20
CA ALA A 203 -10.05 4.87 56.75
C ALA A 203 -10.92 4.46 57.95
N THR A 204 -11.42 3.23 57.94
CA THR A 204 -11.63 2.44 59.17
C THR A 204 -11.32 0.98 58.87
N GLN A 205 -10.47 0.42 59.73
CA GLN A 205 -10.08 -0.97 59.81
C GLN A 205 -11.32 -1.86 59.99
N ASP A 206 -11.28 -3.09 59.47
CA ASP A 206 -11.82 -4.23 60.20
C ASP A 206 -11.06 -5.52 59.85
N THR A 207 -10.54 -6.10 60.92
CA THR A 207 -9.82 -7.38 61.03
C THR A 207 -10.77 -8.57 61.09
N GLY A 208 -10.40 -9.68 60.44
CA GLY A 208 -11.00 -11.01 60.64
C GLY A 208 -10.29 -12.03 59.76
N THR A 209 -9.16 -12.62 60.16
CA THR A 209 -8.98 -13.79 61.06
C THR A 209 -9.61 -15.09 60.56
N GLY A 210 -8.73 -16.07 60.24
CA GLY A 210 -8.97 -17.52 60.30
C GLY A 210 -9.08 -18.20 58.93
N CYS A 211 -8.47 -19.34 58.64
CA CYS A 211 -7.49 -20.18 59.33
C CYS A 211 -6.73 -20.94 58.24
N ALA A 212 -5.42 -21.10 58.43
CA ALA A 212 -4.61 -22.02 57.65
C ALA A 212 -4.95 -23.46 58.02
N SER A 213 -5.06 -24.33 57.03
CA SER A 213 -4.88 -25.77 57.20
C SER A 213 -4.13 -26.26 55.98
N GLN A 214 -2.88 -26.63 56.23
CA GLN A 214 -2.01 -27.35 55.30
C GLN A 214 -2.55 -28.77 55.17
N ASP A 215 -2.63 -29.29 53.96
CA ASP A 215 -2.48 -30.72 53.73
C ASP A 215 -1.44 -30.95 52.63
N THR A 216 -0.34 -31.53 53.07
CA THR A 216 0.78 -32.00 52.26
C THR A 216 0.49 -33.45 51.87
N LEU A 217 0.45 -33.76 50.58
CA LEU A 217 0.59 -35.13 50.10
C LEU A 217 1.73 -35.21 49.09
N THR A 218 2.84 -35.71 49.60
CA THR A 218 4.01 -36.24 48.88
C THR A 218 3.64 -37.50 48.11
N GLY A 219 4.14 -37.64 46.89
CA GLY A 219 4.11 -38.90 46.14
C GLY A 219 5.01 -38.81 44.90
N GLY A 220 6.27 -39.18 45.06
CA GLY A 220 7.28 -39.16 44.00
C GLY A 220 7.36 -40.47 43.21
N ALA A 221 8.06 -40.33 42.08
CA ALA A 221 8.84 -41.32 41.33
C ALA A 221 8.12 -42.52 40.68
N ALA A 222 8.11 -42.51 39.34
CA ALA A 222 8.69 -43.59 38.56
C ALA A 222 9.07 -43.06 37.16
N GLN A 223 10.37 -43.09 36.87
CA GLN A 223 10.89 -43.15 35.52
C GLN A 223 10.54 -44.53 34.96
N ASP A 224 10.19 -44.62 33.68
CA ASP A 224 10.56 -45.82 32.92
C ASP A 224 10.89 -45.45 31.48
N THR A 225 12.03 -46.01 31.08
CA THR A 225 12.68 -45.93 29.78
C THR A 225 12.37 -47.22 29.04
N LEU A 226 11.83 -47.12 27.82
CA LEU A 226 12.24 -47.86 26.60
C LEU A 226 11.31 -47.49 25.44
#